data_AF-A0A2A9GNQ7-F1
#
_entry.id   AF-A0A2A9GNQ7-F1
#
_cell.length_a   1.000
_cell.length_b   1.000
_cell.length_c   1.000
_cell.angle_alpha   90.00
_cell.angle_beta   90.00
_cell.angle_gamma   90.00
#
_symmetry.space_group_name_H-M   'P 1'
#
loop_
_entity.id
_entity.type
_entity.pdbx_description
1 polymer ?
#
loop_
_entity_poly.entity_id
_entity_poly.type
_entity_poly.pdbx_seq_one_letter_code
_entity_poly.pdbx_strand_id
1 'polypeptide(L)'
;MNWWLGLLGVVLVFTGWCLRRMRTPQPAAAASPDPDLPLDPALDELSSAAVVALLEPVIRRAAPLRGIRRAPATGATRLQFADGTVVLVRSQGGQLAILAIRLQHESIVLVGCHPMGRGAELEFSTGRGPVKALAVGLDQAD
;
A
#
# COMPACT_ATOMS: atom_id res chain seq x y z
N MET A 1 -22.75 18.30 34.63
CA MET A 1 -23.54 17.95 33.43
C MET A 1 -22.55 17.43 32.38
N ASN A 2 -22.74 16.20 31.92
CA ASN A 2 -21.67 15.24 31.61
C ASN A 2 -21.19 15.29 30.14
N TRP A 3 -19.98 15.79 29.90
CA TRP A 3 -19.37 15.94 28.56
C TRP A 3 -18.56 14.72 28.07
N TRP A 4 -18.47 13.65 28.86
CA TRP A 4 -17.62 12.48 28.56
C TRP A 4 -18.32 11.37 27.76
N LEU A 5 -19.66 11.36 27.69
CA LEU A 5 -20.42 10.31 27.01
C LEU A 5 -20.30 10.36 25.47
N GLY A 6 -20.02 11.51 24.88
CA GLY A 6 -19.88 11.65 23.42
C GLY A 6 -18.58 11.05 22.86
N LEU A 7 -17.47 11.15 23.61
CA LEU A 7 -16.16 10.62 23.18
C LEU A 7 -16.14 9.09 23.14
N LEU A 8 -16.83 8.44 24.08
CA LEU A 8 -16.91 6.98 24.16
C LEU A 8 -17.66 6.37 22.96
N GLY A 9 -18.72 7.06 22.49
CA GLY A 9 -19.48 6.64 21.31
C GLY A 9 -18.65 6.67 20.02
N VAL A 10 -17.85 7.72 19.81
CA VAL A 10 -17.01 7.86 18.61
C VAL A 10 -15.88 6.81 18.59
N VAL A 11 -15.25 6.55 19.74
CA VAL A 11 -14.20 5.52 19.85
C VAL A 11 -14.77 4.13 19.59
N LEU A 12 -15.98 3.83 20.07
CA LEU A 12 -16.65 2.54 19.83
C LEU A 12 -17.07 2.33 18.36
N VAL A 13 -17.51 3.39 17.68
CA VAL A 13 -17.82 3.31 16.24
C VAL A 13 -16.54 3.15 15.42
N PHE A 14 -15.44 3.82 15.78
CA PHE A 14 -14.16 3.69 15.09
C PHE A 14 -13.49 2.33 15.32
N THR A 15 -13.54 1.79 16.54
CA THR A 15 -13.05 0.44 16.85
C THR A 15 -13.92 -0.64 16.20
N GLY A 16 -15.24 -0.47 16.22
CA GLY A 16 -16.16 -1.37 15.50
C GLY A 16 -15.92 -1.38 13.99
N TRP A 17 -15.58 -0.23 13.37
CA TRP A 17 -15.27 -0.14 11.94
C TRP A 17 -13.90 -0.75 11.59
N CYS A 18 -12.89 -0.56 12.45
CA CYS A 18 -11.60 -1.25 12.33
C CYS A 18 -11.73 -2.78 12.46
N LEU A 19 -12.58 -3.26 13.38
CA LEU A 19 -12.82 -4.69 13.56
C LEU A 19 -13.66 -5.29 12.41
N ARG A 20 -14.61 -4.54 11.84
CA ARG A 20 -15.39 -5.00 10.68
C ARG A 20 -14.58 -5.09 9.39
N ARG A 21 -13.56 -4.25 9.22
CA ARG A 21 -12.58 -4.39 8.12
C ARG A 21 -11.60 -5.54 8.31
N MET A 22 -11.54 -6.12 9.50
CA MET A 22 -10.85 -7.37 9.80
C MET A 22 -11.79 -8.58 9.76
N ARG A 23 -12.92 -8.50 9.03
CA ARG A 23 -13.67 -9.70 8.64
C ARG A 23 -12.72 -10.58 7.84
N THR A 24 -12.21 -11.57 8.56
CA THR A 24 -11.56 -12.77 8.09
C THR A 24 -12.24 -13.25 6.82
N PRO A 25 -11.50 -13.34 5.70
CA PRO A 25 -11.87 -14.27 4.66
C PRO A 25 -12.04 -15.62 5.34
N GLN A 26 -13.25 -16.14 5.24
CA GLN A 26 -13.59 -17.54 5.51
C GLN A 26 -12.47 -18.42 4.93
N PRO A 27 -11.96 -19.42 5.67
CA PRO A 27 -11.02 -20.38 5.12
C PRO A 27 -11.80 -21.21 4.09
N ALA A 28 -11.89 -20.70 2.86
CA ALA A 28 -12.14 -21.53 1.70
C ALA A 28 -10.98 -22.53 1.69
N ALA A 29 -11.36 -23.79 1.71
CA ALA A 29 -10.51 -24.96 1.77
C ALA A 29 -9.16 -24.74 1.08
N ALA A 30 -8.09 -25.12 1.77
CA ALA A 30 -6.75 -25.17 1.23
C ALA A 30 -6.76 -25.99 -0.07
N ALA A 31 -6.90 -25.29 -1.20
CA ALA A 31 -6.39 -25.76 -2.46
C ALA A 31 -4.87 -25.70 -2.29
N SER A 32 -4.27 -26.87 -2.20
CA SER A 32 -2.82 -27.08 -2.22
C SER A 32 -2.21 -26.16 -3.28
N PRO A 33 -1.22 -25.30 -2.95
CA PRO A 33 -0.59 -24.45 -3.93
C PRO A 33 0.18 -25.36 -4.89
N ASP A 34 -0.34 -25.48 -6.11
CA ASP A 34 0.32 -26.14 -7.22
C ASP A 34 1.54 -25.27 -7.61
N PRO A 35 2.79 -25.72 -7.39
CA PRO A 35 3.98 -24.89 -7.58
C PRO A 35 4.29 -24.60 -9.06
N ASP A 36 3.52 -25.19 -9.99
CA ASP A 36 3.74 -25.09 -11.44
C ASP A 36 2.69 -24.22 -12.16
N LEU A 37 1.85 -23.48 -11.43
CA LEU A 37 0.95 -22.49 -12.07
C LEU A 37 1.78 -21.31 -12.60
N PRO A 38 1.87 -21.12 -13.94
CA PRO A 38 2.42 -19.89 -14.49
C PRO A 38 1.63 -18.72 -13.93
N LEU A 39 2.32 -17.64 -13.54
CA LEU A 39 1.69 -16.40 -13.08
C LEU A 39 0.50 -16.08 -13.98
N ASP A 40 -0.67 -15.95 -13.36
CA ASP A 40 -1.89 -15.53 -14.06
C ASP A 40 -1.56 -14.23 -14.83
N PRO A 41 -1.64 -14.22 -16.18
CA PRO A 41 -1.35 -13.04 -16.98
C PRO A 41 -2.30 -11.87 -16.69
N ALA A 42 -3.35 -12.11 -15.87
CA ALA A 42 -4.27 -11.10 -15.36
C ALA A 42 -3.63 -10.11 -14.36
N LEU A 43 -2.43 -10.39 -13.82
CA LEU A 43 -1.56 -9.33 -13.29
C LEU A 43 -0.88 -8.62 -14.47
N ASP A 44 -1.72 -8.23 -15.42
CA ASP A 44 -1.36 -7.63 -16.69
C ASP A 44 -0.48 -6.43 -16.34
N GLU A 45 0.71 -6.40 -16.91
CA GLU A 45 1.69 -5.34 -16.75
C GLU A 45 1.00 -4.02 -17.09
N LEU A 46 0.42 -3.37 -16.08
CA LEU A 46 -0.11 -2.02 -16.22
C LEU A 46 1.06 -1.22 -16.77
N SER A 47 0.91 -0.76 -18.02
CA SER A 47 1.95 0.01 -18.67
C SER A 47 2.43 1.09 -17.70
N SER A 48 3.73 1.36 -17.69
CA SER A 48 4.32 2.33 -16.77
C SER A 48 3.59 3.69 -16.78
N ALA A 49 3.01 4.07 -17.94
CA ALA A 49 2.13 5.22 -18.09
C ALA A 49 0.78 5.10 -17.33
N ALA A 50 0.13 3.94 -17.34
CA ALA A 50 -1.10 3.69 -16.60
C ALA A 50 -0.87 3.76 -15.08
N VAL A 51 0.25 3.20 -14.60
CA VAL A 51 0.64 3.28 -13.18
C VAL A 51 0.87 4.73 -12.76
N VAL A 52 1.57 5.51 -13.58
CA VAL A 52 1.80 6.95 -13.32
C VAL A 52 0.47 7.71 -13.28
N ALA A 53 -0.41 7.52 -14.26
CA ALA A 53 -1.70 8.20 -14.33
C ALA A 53 -2.59 7.91 -13.10
N LEU A 54 -2.53 6.69 -12.57
CA LEU A 54 -3.30 6.29 -11.40
C LEU A 54 -2.71 6.77 -10.08
N LEU A 55 -1.41 7.06 -10.03
CA LEU A 55 -0.72 7.59 -8.85
C LEU A 55 -0.73 9.12 -8.78
N GLU A 56 -0.96 9.79 -9.90
CA GLU A 56 -1.09 11.25 -9.99
C GLU A 56 -2.08 11.83 -8.96
N PRO A 57 -3.28 11.27 -8.72
CA PRO A 57 -4.18 11.74 -7.68
C PRO A 57 -3.61 11.61 -6.26
N VAL A 58 -2.85 10.55 -5.99
CA VAL A 58 -2.22 10.30 -4.68
C VAL A 58 -1.14 11.34 -4.40
N ILE A 59 -0.32 11.63 -5.41
CA ILE A 59 0.74 12.66 -5.36
C ILE A 59 0.10 14.03 -5.12
N ARG A 60 -0.92 14.41 -5.89
CA ARG A 60 -1.62 15.70 -5.74
C ARG A 60 -2.26 15.87 -4.37
N ARG A 61 -2.79 14.80 -3.78
CA ARG A 61 -3.39 14.82 -2.44
C ARG A 61 -2.35 14.83 -1.33
N ALA A 62 -1.07 14.59 -1.65
CA ALA A 62 0.01 14.41 -0.69
C ALA A 62 -0.38 13.43 0.42
N ALA A 63 -1.07 12.34 0.07
CA ALA A 63 -1.59 11.40 1.05
C ALA A 63 -0.42 10.72 1.78
N PRO A 64 -0.36 10.76 3.12
CA PRO A 64 0.73 10.14 3.85
C PRO A 64 0.63 8.61 3.77
N LEU A 65 1.79 7.96 3.66
CA LEU A 65 1.93 6.52 3.83
C LEU A 65 1.55 6.16 5.27
N ARG A 66 0.76 5.11 5.44
CA ARG A 66 0.25 4.63 6.74
C ARG A 66 0.70 3.23 7.08
N GLY A 67 1.02 2.42 6.08
CA GLY A 67 1.40 1.04 6.33
C GLY A 67 2.20 0.43 5.20
N ILE A 68 3.04 -0.52 5.59
CA ILE A 68 3.77 -1.41 4.70
C ILE A 68 3.42 -2.84 5.13
N ARG A 69 2.87 -3.63 4.22
CA ARG A 69 2.39 -4.99 4.47
C ARG A 69 2.90 -5.95 3.40
N ARG A 70 3.14 -7.22 3.75
CA ARG A 70 3.48 -8.22 2.72
C ARG A 70 2.31 -8.40 1.75
N ALA A 71 2.61 -8.45 0.45
CA ALA A 71 1.64 -8.86 -0.55
C ALA A 71 1.55 -10.40 -0.59
N PRO A 72 0.42 -10.96 -1.05
CA PRO A 72 0.30 -12.40 -1.29
C PRO A 72 1.24 -12.89 -2.41
N ALA A 73 1.59 -12.02 -3.36
CA ALA A 73 2.55 -12.32 -4.41
C ALA A 73 4.01 -12.27 -3.90
N THR A 74 4.79 -13.29 -4.25
CA THR A 74 6.20 -13.45 -3.87
C THR A 74 7.03 -12.22 -4.27
N GLY A 75 7.71 -11.61 -3.28
CA GLY A 75 8.60 -10.47 -3.50
C GLY A 75 7.93 -9.11 -3.68
N ALA A 76 6.59 -9.03 -3.59
CA ALA A 76 5.85 -7.77 -3.59
C ALA A 76 5.44 -7.34 -2.17
N THR A 77 5.26 -6.04 -2.00
CA THR A 77 4.85 -5.40 -0.75
C THR A 77 3.76 -4.39 -1.04
N ARG A 78 2.74 -4.34 -0.19
CA ARG A 78 1.65 -3.37 -0.23
C ARG A 78 2.04 -2.13 0.56
N LEU A 79 2.02 -0.98 -0.10
CA LEU A 79 2.08 0.34 0.51
C LEU A 79 0.66 0.88 0.63
N GLN A 80 0.23 1.18 1.85
CA GLN A 80 -1.11 1.71 2.12
C GLN A 80 -1.03 3.19 2.47
N PHE A 81 -1.76 4.02 1.73
CA PHE A 81 -1.85 5.46 1.92
C PHE A 81 -3.09 5.83 2.74
N ALA A 82 -3.07 7.02 3.32
CA ALA A 82 -4.17 7.51 4.17
C ALA A 82 -5.48 7.77 3.42
N ASP A 83 -5.41 7.96 2.10
CA ASP A 83 -6.58 8.12 1.23
C ASP A 83 -7.24 6.78 0.86
N GLY A 84 -6.68 5.67 1.36
CA GLY A 84 -7.15 4.32 1.08
C GLY A 84 -6.47 3.67 -0.12
N THR A 85 -5.60 4.38 -0.85
CA THR A 85 -4.87 3.82 -1.98
C THR A 85 -3.89 2.76 -1.50
N VAL A 86 -3.83 1.64 -2.21
CA VAL A 86 -2.87 0.56 -1.96
C VAL A 86 -2.05 0.28 -3.22
N VAL A 87 -0.74 0.40 -3.09
CA VAL A 87 0.21 0.23 -4.20
C VAL A 87 1.06 -1.01 -3.96
N LEU A 88 1.21 -1.84 -4.99
CA LEU A 88 2.11 -2.98 -4.97
C LEU A 88 3.49 -2.52 -5.43
N VAL A 89 4.49 -2.68 -4.55
CA VAL A 89 5.87 -2.33 -4.83
C VAL A 89 6.80 -3.52 -4.64
N ARG A 90 7.91 -3.52 -5.38
CA ARG A 90 9.05 -4.38 -5.14
C ARG A 90 10.18 -3.57 -4.52
N SER A 91 10.90 -4.22 -3.60
CA SER A 91 12.11 -3.64 -3.00
C SER A 91 13.22 -3.59 -4.03
N GLN A 92 13.86 -2.44 -4.19
CA GLN A 92 15.15 -2.30 -4.86
C GLN A 92 16.21 -1.96 -3.82
N GLY A 93 17.23 -2.81 -3.67
CA GLY A 93 18.40 -2.51 -2.83
C GLY A 93 18.12 -2.21 -1.36
N GLY A 94 17.08 -2.81 -0.75
CA GLY A 94 16.76 -2.62 0.68
C GLY A 94 16.08 -1.29 1.04
N GLN A 95 15.79 -0.43 0.07
CA GLN A 95 15.13 0.86 0.28
C GLN A 95 13.77 0.72 0.99
N LEU A 96 13.08 -0.39 0.79
CA LEU A 96 11.80 -0.67 1.44
C LEU A 96 11.94 -0.88 2.95
N ALA A 97 13.04 -1.47 3.40
CA ALA A 97 13.33 -1.63 4.84
C ALA A 97 13.63 -0.28 5.47
N ILE A 98 14.38 0.58 4.77
CA ILE A 98 14.63 1.97 5.18
C ILE A 98 13.31 2.74 5.29
N LEU A 99 12.43 2.61 4.30
CA LEU A 99 11.11 3.21 4.29
C LEU A 99 10.25 2.74 5.48
N ALA A 100 10.26 1.43 5.78
CA ALA A 100 9.53 0.85 6.90
C ALA A 100 10.02 1.35 8.26
N ILE A 101 11.33 1.48 8.44
CA ILE A 101 11.93 2.04 9.66
C ILE A 101 11.53 3.51 9.80
N ARG A 102 11.65 4.30 8.73
CA ARG A 102 11.31 5.72 8.73
C ARG A 102 9.82 5.96 9.02
N LEU A 103 8.95 5.11 8.50
CA LEU A 103 7.50 5.23 8.72
C LEU A 103 7.10 5.18 10.21
N GLN A 104 7.92 4.58 11.08
CA GLN A 104 7.68 4.54 12.52
C GLN A 104 7.93 5.89 13.21
N HIS A 105 8.69 6.78 12.58
CA HIS A 105 9.21 8.00 13.20
C HIS A 105 8.79 9.29 12.48
N GLU A 106 8.36 9.21 11.22
CA GLU A 106 8.03 10.38 10.42
C GLU A 106 6.85 10.14 9.45
N SER A 107 6.22 11.24 9.02
CA SER A 107 5.23 11.19 7.96
C SER A 107 5.94 11.13 6.61
N ILE A 108 5.60 10.11 5.82
CA ILE A 108 6.19 9.89 4.50
C ILE A 108 5.11 10.14 3.45
N VAL A 109 5.42 10.91 2.42
CA VAL A 109 4.49 11.22 1.31
C VAL A 109 5.11 10.85 -0.02
N LEU A 110 4.29 10.35 -0.94
CA LEU A 110 4.69 10.14 -2.32
C LEU A 110 4.75 11.50 -3.04
N VAL A 111 5.91 11.85 -3.59
CA VAL A 111 6.15 13.14 -4.26
C VAL A 111 6.42 13.01 -5.75
N GLY A 112 6.83 11.83 -6.21
CA GLY A 112 7.13 11.58 -7.60
C GLY A 112 6.79 10.16 -8.01
N CYS A 113 6.45 10.01 -9.29
CA CYS A 113 6.28 8.72 -9.94
C CYS A 113 6.82 8.83 -11.36
N HIS A 114 7.79 7.98 -11.71
CA HIS A 114 8.45 8.00 -13.00
C HIS A 114 8.38 6.63 -13.65
N PRO A 115 7.99 6.53 -14.94
CA PRO A 115 7.96 5.25 -15.63
C PRO A 115 9.37 4.63 -15.67
N MET A 116 9.48 3.36 -15.27
CA MET A 116 10.77 2.65 -15.22
C MET A 116 10.58 1.18 -15.61
N GLY A 117 11.04 0.81 -16.80
CA GLY A 117 10.93 -0.55 -17.32
C GLY A 117 9.47 -1.03 -17.34
N ARG A 118 9.20 -2.14 -16.65
CA ARG A 118 7.86 -2.77 -16.52
C ARG A 118 7.03 -2.22 -15.35
N GLY A 119 7.42 -1.09 -14.77
CA GLY A 119 6.73 -0.49 -13.63
C GLY A 119 6.96 1.02 -13.55
N ALA A 120 6.84 1.57 -12.35
CA ALA A 120 7.14 2.97 -12.09
C ALA A 120 7.99 3.14 -10.83
N GLU A 121 9.06 3.91 -10.92
CA GLU A 121 9.83 4.35 -9.76
C GLU A 121 9.02 5.39 -8.98
N LEU A 122 8.77 5.09 -7.71
CA LEU A 122 8.14 5.96 -6.75
C LEU A 122 9.20 6.71 -5.96
N GLU A 123 9.03 8.02 -5.81
CA GLU A 123 9.86 8.85 -4.97
C GLU A 123 9.05 9.33 -3.75
N PHE A 124 9.60 9.05 -2.57
CA PHE A 124 9.02 9.44 -1.29
C PHE A 124 9.83 10.56 -0.66
N SER A 125 9.15 11.61 -0.24
CA SER A 125 9.75 12.63 0.62
C SER A 125 9.71 12.17 2.07
N THR A 126 10.86 12.28 2.73
CA THR A 126 11.03 11.99 4.14
C THR A 126 11.94 13.05 4.76
N GLY A 127 11.89 13.22 6.09
CA GLY A 127 12.69 14.21 6.81
C GLY A 127 14.20 13.95 6.75
N ARG A 128 14.63 12.79 6.23
CA ARG A 128 16.03 12.37 6.09
C ARG A 128 16.45 12.18 4.63
N GLY A 129 15.76 12.83 3.70
CA GLY A 129 16.03 12.77 2.26
C GLY A 129 15.19 11.72 1.53
N PRO A 130 15.18 11.75 0.19
CA PRO A 130 14.27 10.95 -0.61
C PRO A 130 14.55 9.45 -0.52
N VAL A 131 13.49 8.65 -0.57
CA VAL A 131 13.54 7.18 -0.63
C VAL A 131 12.80 6.72 -1.87
N LYS A 132 13.31 5.69 -2.55
CA LYS A 132 12.75 5.18 -3.81
C LYS A 132 12.20 3.76 -3.67
N ALA A 133 11.13 3.44 -4.38
CA ALA A 133 10.61 2.07 -4.51
C ALA A 133 10.06 1.83 -5.92
N LEU A 134 10.04 0.58 -6.38
CA LEU A 134 9.49 0.26 -7.69
C LEU A 134 8.03 -0.20 -7.55
N ALA A 135 7.08 0.60 -8.02
CA ALA A 135 5.71 0.16 -8.23
C ALA A 135 5.63 -0.84 -9.37
N VAL A 136 4.96 -1.96 -9.10
CA VAL A 136 4.69 -3.04 -10.06
C VAL A 136 3.20 -3.24 -10.31
N GLY A 137 2.34 -2.50 -9.61
CA GLY A 137 0.90 -2.55 -9.81
C GLY A 137 0.14 -1.82 -8.72
N LEU A 138 -1.19 -1.83 -8.84
CA LEU A 138 -2.12 -1.36 -7.82
C LEU A 138 -2.92 -2.54 -7.30
N ASP A 139 -3.14 -2.57 -5.99
CA ASP A 139 -4.04 -3.54 -5.37
C ASP A 139 -5.46 -2.97 -5.50
N GLN A 140 -6.05 -3.13 -6.69
CA GLN A 140 -7.46 -2.83 -6.88
C GLN A 140 -8.24 -4.01 -6.31
N ALA A 141 -9.16 -3.74 -5.39
CA ALA A 141 -10.08 -4.77 -4.93
C ALA A 141 -10.98 -5.15 -6.11
N ASP A 142 -11.05 -6.44 -6.42
CA ASP A 142 -12.01 -7.03 -7.36
C ASP A 142 -13.46 -6.60 -7.06
#